data_AF-A0A7C7T176-F1
#
_entry.id   AF-A0A7C7T176-F1
#
_cell.length_a   1.000
_cell.length_b   1.000
_cell.length_c   1.000
_cell.angle_alpha   90.00
_cell.angle_beta   90.00
_cell.angle_gamma   90.00
#
_symmetry.space_group_name_H-M   'P 1'
#
loop_
_entity.id
_entity.type
_entity.pdbx_description
1 polymer ?
#
loop_
_entity_poly.entity_id
_entity_poly.type
_entity_poly.pdbx_seq_one_letter_code
_entity_poly.pdbx_strand_id
1 'polypeptide(L)'
;MFFLAMLLPLSVTAAELPPAADGSFSIVVIPDTQHYRGRATKAEPESTAQVSNPTFHAYANWIVANIDRQRIVFVSHVGDIVDINNDDQWRVALDCMNKLHGKVPYGISVGNHDMTSAGDSSLFQRYFPRSRFSEFAWYGGCFEPARHTSISADNTNSFQLFSAAGTEFVYLHLECNAPDDVLAWADEILTRHADRLALITTHMGLGPRKKPETSRDFYDAPKGRMNWTKIHGKRGNSPQQMWDKCFRKHGNLIMICCGDQSRTQALHNESRGEQGNIVHELLSDYGTNGLRVMRFVPSANQIIVRTWNPLTGELCESTKISPERSRHQFELNYRTAKAQR
;
A
#
# COMPACT_ATOMS: atom_id res chain seq x y z
N MET A 1 58.48 -15.49 21.54
CA MET A 1 57.80 -14.83 20.40
C MET A 1 56.33 -15.24 20.44
N PHE A 2 55.47 -14.41 21.03
CA PHE A 2 54.02 -14.64 21.04
C PHE A 2 53.42 -13.99 19.79
N PHE A 3 52.86 -14.81 18.89
CA PHE A 3 52.05 -14.33 17.79
C PHE A 3 50.70 -13.84 18.34
N LEU A 4 50.49 -12.53 18.30
CA LEU A 4 49.19 -11.93 18.57
C LEU A 4 48.32 -12.10 17.32
N ALA A 5 47.41 -13.08 17.34
CA ALA A 5 46.40 -13.22 16.31
C ALA A 5 45.42 -12.04 16.42
N MET A 6 45.49 -11.13 15.46
CA MET A 6 44.55 -10.02 15.31
C MET A 6 43.22 -10.59 14.81
N LEU A 7 42.28 -10.83 15.73
CA LEU A 7 40.88 -11.04 15.40
C LEU A 7 40.32 -9.71 14.88
N LEU A 8 40.20 -9.58 13.57
CA LEU A 8 39.39 -8.54 12.95
C LEU A 8 37.93 -8.74 13.42
N PRO A 9 37.27 -7.71 13.98
CA PRO A 9 35.85 -7.80 14.23
C PRO A 9 35.16 -7.95 12.87
N LEU A 10 34.41 -9.03 12.70
CA LEU A 10 33.35 -9.10 11.70
C LEU A 10 32.38 -7.98 12.06
N SER A 11 32.55 -6.82 11.43
CA SER A 11 31.52 -5.79 11.41
C SER A 11 30.29 -6.44 10.80
N VAL A 12 29.32 -6.78 11.63
CA VAL A 12 27.94 -7.03 11.20
C VAL A 12 27.47 -5.70 10.63
N THR A 13 27.76 -5.46 9.36
CA THR A 13 27.22 -4.29 8.68
C THR A 13 25.72 -4.54 8.61
N ALA A 14 24.96 -3.75 9.39
CA ALA A 14 23.52 -3.63 9.22
C ALA A 14 23.23 -3.56 7.72
N ALA A 15 22.36 -4.42 7.22
CA ALA A 15 22.06 -4.49 5.79
C ALA A 15 21.33 -3.19 5.39
N GLU A 16 22.09 -2.15 5.07
CA GLU A 16 21.60 -0.83 4.65
C GLU A 16 20.90 -0.97 3.29
N LEU A 17 19.83 -0.21 3.07
CA LEU A 17 19.22 -0.13 1.74
C LEU A 17 20.15 0.67 0.81
N PRO A 18 20.78 0.05 -0.19
CA PRO A 18 21.72 0.75 -1.06
C PRO A 18 21.00 1.87 -1.83
N PRO A 19 21.70 2.94 -2.24
CA PRO A 19 21.12 3.95 -3.12
C PRO A 19 20.48 3.32 -4.37
N ALA A 20 19.47 3.99 -4.92
CA ALA A 20 18.87 3.56 -6.18
C ALA A 20 19.85 3.82 -7.33
N ALA A 21 20.10 2.77 -8.13
CA ALA A 21 21.00 2.86 -9.28
C ALA A 21 20.47 3.85 -10.32
N ASP A 22 21.36 4.45 -11.10
CA ASP A 22 20.98 5.33 -12.19
C ASP A 22 20.06 4.63 -13.19
N GLY A 23 19.07 5.36 -13.71
CA GLY A 23 18.04 4.81 -14.59
C GLY A 23 16.95 3.98 -13.88
N SER A 24 17.07 3.71 -12.58
CA SER A 24 16.00 3.12 -11.76
C SER A 24 15.12 4.18 -11.10
N PHE A 25 13.98 3.77 -10.56
CA PHE A 25 13.12 4.60 -9.71
C PHE A 25 12.40 3.71 -8.69
N SER A 26 11.87 4.30 -7.62
CA SER A 26 11.18 3.56 -6.57
C SER A 26 9.76 4.05 -6.34
N ILE A 27 8.86 3.12 -6.08
CA ILE A 27 7.57 3.37 -5.45
C ILE A 27 7.64 2.85 -4.01
N VAL A 28 7.23 3.66 -3.05
CA VAL A 28 7.15 3.24 -1.64
C VAL A 28 5.70 2.93 -1.28
N VAL A 29 5.48 1.81 -0.60
CA VAL A 29 4.16 1.41 -0.09
C VAL A 29 4.19 1.43 1.44
N ILE A 30 3.42 2.35 2.02
CA ILE A 30 3.17 2.47 3.45
C ILE A 30 2.09 1.44 3.83
N PRO A 31 2.37 0.52 4.77
CA PRO A 31 1.40 -0.47 5.24
C PRO A 31 0.37 0.16 6.20
N ASP A 32 -0.52 -0.65 6.75
CA ASP A 32 -1.46 -0.29 7.82
C ASP A 32 -0.75 0.38 9.01
N THR A 33 -1.11 1.64 9.30
CA THR A 33 -0.35 2.48 10.25
C THR A 33 -0.89 2.47 11.67
N GLN A 34 -2.10 1.94 11.92
CA GLN A 34 -2.88 1.73 13.16
C GLN A 34 -2.20 1.73 14.55
N HIS A 35 -0.88 1.65 14.70
CA HIS A 35 -0.17 1.62 15.97
C HIS A 35 -0.16 2.96 16.75
N TYR A 36 -1.33 3.58 16.94
CA TYR A 36 -1.50 4.81 17.71
C TYR A 36 -1.37 4.56 19.22
N ARG A 37 -0.83 5.57 19.90
CA ARG A 37 -0.59 5.62 21.34
C ARG A 37 -1.27 6.84 21.94
N GLY A 38 -1.48 6.86 23.25
CA GLY A 38 -2.18 7.95 23.95
C GLY A 38 -3.67 7.70 24.11
N ARG A 39 -4.42 8.77 24.40
CA ARG A 39 -5.82 8.68 24.80
C ARG A 39 -6.71 8.06 23.73
N ALA A 40 -7.62 7.21 24.18
CA ALA A 40 -8.65 6.60 23.34
C ALA A 40 -8.09 5.91 22.08
N THR A 41 -6.89 5.31 22.17
CA THR A 41 -6.36 4.40 21.13
C THR A 41 -6.64 2.96 21.51
N LYS A 42 -6.56 2.01 20.55
CA LYS A 42 -6.77 0.58 20.87
C LYS A 42 -5.76 0.05 21.88
N ALA A 43 -4.53 0.54 21.81
CA ALA A 43 -3.43 0.06 22.64
C ALA A 43 -3.48 0.60 24.07
N GLU A 44 -4.03 1.81 24.27
CA GLU A 44 -3.97 2.56 25.53
C GLU A 44 -5.31 3.25 25.86
N PRO A 45 -6.42 2.48 25.98
CA PRO A 45 -7.77 3.04 26.08
C PRO A 45 -7.96 3.98 27.28
N GLU A 46 -7.30 3.70 28.41
CA GLU A 46 -7.38 4.47 29.66
C GLU A 46 -6.35 5.62 29.74
N SER A 47 -5.52 5.80 28.72
CA SER A 47 -4.50 6.86 28.73
C SER A 47 -5.15 8.24 28.59
N THR A 48 -4.56 9.22 29.24
CA THR A 48 -4.92 10.64 29.07
C THR A 48 -3.87 11.41 28.25
N ALA A 49 -2.79 10.74 27.85
CA ALA A 49 -1.71 11.34 27.08
C ALA A 49 -2.20 11.75 25.68
N GLN A 50 -1.52 12.71 25.07
CA GLN A 50 -1.82 13.12 23.70
C GLN A 50 -1.63 11.96 22.71
N VAL A 51 -2.53 11.88 21.73
CA VAL A 51 -2.46 10.87 20.67
C VAL A 51 -1.20 11.06 19.83
N SER A 52 -0.49 9.96 19.56
CA SER A 52 0.72 9.95 18.73
C SER A 52 0.85 8.65 17.93
N ASN A 53 1.66 8.68 16.87
CA ASN A 53 2.03 7.48 16.11
C ASN A 53 3.51 7.54 15.70
N PRO A 54 4.44 7.06 16.55
CA PRO A 54 5.87 7.09 16.27
C PRO A 54 6.26 6.35 14.98
N THR A 55 5.58 5.24 14.69
CA THR A 55 5.81 4.43 13.48
C THR A 55 5.50 5.22 12.22
N PHE A 56 4.31 5.82 12.15
CA PHE A 56 3.91 6.59 10.97
C PHE A 56 4.80 7.82 10.79
N HIS A 57 5.18 8.51 11.87
CA HIS A 57 6.17 9.59 11.80
C HIS A 57 7.52 9.12 11.27
N ALA A 58 8.03 7.97 11.73
CA ALA A 58 9.29 7.41 11.24
C ALA A 58 9.22 7.07 9.75
N TYR A 59 8.11 6.52 9.28
CA TYR A 59 7.90 6.18 7.87
C TYR A 59 7.87 7.43 7.00
N ALA A 60 7.07 8.42 7.37
CA ALA A 60 6.99 9.69 6.64
C ALA A 60 8.35 10.42 6.63
N ASN A 61 9.04 10.49 7.78
CA ASN A 61 10.36 11.13 7.87
C ASN A 61 11.40 10.43 6.99
N TRP A 62 11.45 9.10 7.03
CA TRP A 62 12.40 8.34 6.23
C TRP A 62 12.15 8.53 4.74
N ILE A 63 10.89 8.49 4.29
CA ILE A 63 10.54 8.73 2.89
C ILE A 63 11.06 10.09 2.45
N VAL A 64 10.74 11.17 3.17
CA VAL A 64 11.20 12.53 2.81
C VAL A 64 12.72 12.63 2.77
N ALA A 65 13.41 12.03 3.74
CA ALA A 65 14.88 12.04 3.78
C ALA A 65 15.54 11.22 2.67
N ASN A 66 14.79 10.34 1.99
CA ASN A 66 15.31 9.39 1.01
C ASN A 66 14.72 9.56 -0.39
N ILE A 67 13.93 10.62 -0.66
CA ILE A 67 13.34 10.87 -1.98
C ILE A 67 14.41 10.79 -3.08
N ASP A 68 15.49 11.55 -2.94
CA ASP A 68 16.55 11.58 -3.96
C ASP A 68 17.40 10.31 -3.96
N ARG A 69 17.90 9.90 -2.78
CA ARG A 69 18.80 8.74 -2.63
C ARG A 69 18.16 7.44 -3.13
N GLN A 70 16.86 7.28 -2.92
CA GLN A 70 16.10 6.10 -3.34
C GLN A 70 15.31 6.33 -4.63
N ARG A 71 15.40 7.54 -5.21
CA ARG A 71 14.69 7.95 -6.44
C ARG A 71 13.20 7.65 -6.34
N ILE A 72 12.59 8.04 -5.21
CA ILE A 72 11.18 7.80 -4.91
C ILE A 72 10.34 8.73 -5.78
N VAL A 73 9.57 8.14 -6.70
CA VAL A 73 8.72 8.90 -7.63
C VAL A 73 7.24 8.88 -7.23
N PHE A 74 6.87 7.95 -6.34
CA PHE A 74 5.49 7.82 -5.87
C PHE A 74 5.43 7.15 -4.49
N VAL A 75 4.45 7.52 -3.67
CA VAL A 75 4.14 6.88 -2.40
C VAL A 75 2.68 6.42 -2.38
N SER A 76 2.43 5.16 -2.04
CA SER A 76 1.09 4.61 -1.86
C SER A 76 0.85 4.21 -0.41
N HIS A 77 -0.36 4.43 0.11
CA HIS A 77 -0.79 3.97 1.43
C HIS A 77 -1.95 2.98 1.28
N VAL A 78 -1.82 1.78 1.87
CA VAL A 78 -2.77 0.66 1.66
C VAL A 78 -4.06 0.74 2.48
N GLY A 79 -4.16 1.69 3.40
CA GLY A 79 -5.34 1.93 4.23
C GLY A 79 -5.13 1.53 5.68
N ASP A 80 -6.20 1.56 6.47
CA ASP A 80 -6.16 1.50 7.94
C ASP A 80 -5.13 2.51 8.48
N ILE A 81 -5.37 3.75 8.08
CA ILE A 81 -4.56 4.92 8.42
C ILE A 81 -4.70 5.24 9.91
N VAL A 82 -5.88 4.98 10.47
CA VAL A 82 -6.21 5.12 11.89
C VAL A 82 -6.62 3.77 12.47
N ASP A 83 -6.42 3.55 13.78
CA ASP A 83 -6.96 2.36 14.44
C ASP A 83 -8.40 2.56 14.93
N ILE A 84 -8.73 3.79 15.29
CA ILE A 84 -10.05 4.23 15.71
C ILE A 84 -10.37 5.47 14.90
N ASN A 85 -11.54 5.47 14.26
CA ASN A 85 -11.99 6.53 13.37
C ASN A 85 -12.41 7.78 14.17
N ASN A 86 -11.44 8.58 14.61
CA ASN A 86 -11.66 9.79 15.41
C ASN A 86 -10.74 10.94 14.99
N ASP A 87 -11.15 12.18 15.27
CA ASP A 87 -10.42 13.39 14.84
C ASP A 87 -8.98 13.47 15.39
N ASP A 88 -8.69 12.93 16.58
CA ASP A 88 -7.34 13.00 17.16
C ASP A 88 -6.33 12.17 16.36
N GLN A 89 -6.71 10.96 15.93
CA GLN A 89 -5.84 10.13 15.07
C GLN A 89 -5.73 10.69 13.66
N TRP A 90 -6.82 11.21 13.10
CA TRP A 90 -6.78 11.84 11.77
C TRP A 90 -5.89 13.09 11.73
N ARG A 91 -5.78 13.87 12.82
CA ARG A 91 -4.80 14.98 12.92
C ARG A 91 -3.37 14.48 12.81
N VAL A 92 -3.03 13.43 13.56
CA VAL A 92 -1.69 12.82 13.50
C VAL A 92 -1.41 12.22 12.12
N ALA A 93 -2.40 11.56 11.50
CA ALA A 93 -2.27 11.05 10.14
C ALA A 93 -2.01 12.17 9.11
N LEU A 94 -2.78 13.26 9.21
CA LEU A 94 -2.60 14.45 8.37
C LEU A 94 -1.22 15.07 8.57
N ASP A 95 -0.74 15.19 9.80
CA ASP A 95 0.59 15.71 10.11
C ASP A 95 1.71 14.85 9.51
N CYS A 96 1.56 13.52 9.50
CA CYS A 96 2.49 12.61 8.84
C CYS A 96 2.49 12.83 7.32
N MET A 97 1.31 12.82 6.70
CA MET A 97 1.17 12.94 5.25
C MET A 97 1.49 14.36 4.72
N ASN A 98 1.32 15.40 5.54
CA ASN A 98 1.75 16.77 5.25
C ASN A 98 3.26 16.85 4.96
N LYS A 99 4.07 15.94 5.52
CA LYS A 99 5.52 15.92 5.25
C LYS A 99 5.86 15.55 3.82
N LEU A 100 5.01 14.73 3.17
CA LEU A 100 5.12 14.27 1.79
C LEU A 100 4.49 15.25 0.79
N HIS A 101 3.47 15.97 1.25
CA HIS A 101 2.66 16.85 0.41
C HIS A 101 3.51 17.94 -0.26
N GLY A 102 3.37 18.06 -1.59
CA GLY A 102 4.18 18.97 -2.41
C GLY A 102 5.62 18.52 -2.67
N LYS A 103 6.07 17.37 -2.15
CA LYS A 103 7.45 16.86 -2.34
C LYS A 103 7.52 15.60 -3.18
N VAL A 104 6.52 14.73 -3.08
CA VAL A 104 6.42 13.50 -3.88
C VAL A 104 4.94 13.21 -4.18
N PRO A 105 4.58 12.77 -5.40
CA PRO A 105 3.23 12.28 -5.67
C PRO A 105 2.84 11.15 -4.72
N TYR A 106 1.59 11.14 -4.29
CA TYR A 106 1.09 10.08 -3.43
C TYR A 106 -0.40 9.80 -3.62
N GLY A 107 -0.82 8.60 -3.25
CA GLY A 107 -2.23 8.22 -3.15
C GLY A 107 -2.50 7.40 -1.90
N ILE A 108 -3.77 7.38 -1.49
CA ILE A 108 -4.22 6.78 -0.23
C ILE A 108 -5.48 5.96 -0.53
N SER A 109 -5.45 4.67 -0.21
CA SER A 109 -6.66 3.86 -0.05
C SER A 109 -7.16 3.97 1.38
N VAL A 110 -8.48 3.91 1.57
CA VAL A 110 -9.09 3.78 2.90
C VAL A 110 -9.29 2.31 3.26
N GLY A 111 -9.00 1.98 4.51
CA GLY A 111 -9.21 0.66 5.09
C GLY A 111 -10.50 0.53 5.88
N ASN A 112 -10.70 -0.64 6.47
CA ASN A 112 -11.91 -0.93 7.23
C ASN A 112 -11.99 -0.16 8.56
N HIS A 113 -10.87 0.38 9.07
CA HIS A 113 -10.83 1.25 10.25
C HIS A 113 -11.01 2.73 9.92
N ASP A 114 -10.85 3.11 8.65
CA ASP A 114 -11.01 4.49 8.18
C ASP A 114 -12.48 4.82 7.81
N MET A 115 -13.33 3.79 7.77
CA MET A 115 -14.73 3.86 7.35
C MET A 115 -15.66 3.19 8.35
N THR A 116 -16.96 3.53 8.32
CA THR A 116 -17.98 2.73 8.99
C THR A 116 -18.27 1.45 8.21
N SER A 117 -18.96 0.47 8.83
CA SER A 117 -19.37 -0.77 8.15
C SER A 117 -20.27 -0.53 6.93
N ALA A 118 -21.00 0.59 6.90
CA ALA A 118 -21.83 1.03 5.78
C ALA A 118 -21.02 1.73 4.66
N GLY A 119 -19.72 1.97 4.87
CA GLY A 119 -18.85 2.65 3.92
C GLY A 119 -18.83 4.17 4.05
N ASP A 120 -19.25 4.72 5.18
CA ASP A 120 -19.10 6.16 5.44
C ASP A 120 -17.63 6.48 5.75
N SER A 121 -17.02 7.37 4.96
CA SER A 121 -15.64 7.82 5.06
C SER A 121 -15.53 9.32 5.38
N SER A 122 -16.55 9.94 6.00
CA SER A 122 -16.64 11.39 6.21
C SER A 122 -15.40 12.00 6.89
N LEU A 123 -14.79 11.31 7.85
CA LEU A 123 -13.58 11.79 8.49
C LEU A 123 -12.37 11.75 7.54
N PHE A 124 -12.19 10.66 6.78
CA PHE A 124 -11.16 10.64 5.74
C PHE A 124 -11.35 11.80 4.76
N GLN A 125 -12.58 12.02 4.27
CA GLN A 125 -12.90 13.10 3.33
C GLN A 125 -12.61 14.48 3.91
N ARG A 126 -12.88 14.71 5.20
CA ARG A 126 -12.56 15.97 5.87
C ARG A 126 -11.05 16.26 5.89
N TYR A 127 -10.22 15.25 6.14
CA TYR A 127 -8.77 15.42 6.33
C TYR A 127 -7.98 15.28 5.02
N PHE A 128 -8.49 14.50 4.08
CA PHE A 128 -7.91 14.26 2.75
C PHE A 128 -8.91 14.52 1.62
N PRO A 129 -9.57 15.69 1.58
CA PRO A 129 -10.57 16.00 0.56
C PRO A 129 -9.91 16.10 -0.82
N ARG A 130 -10.69 15.92 -1.89
CA ARG A 130 -10.25 16.14 -3.27
C ARG A 130 -9.57 17.49 -3.47
N SER A 131 -10.09 18.55 -2.84
CA SER A 131 -9.57 19.93 -2.97
C SER A 131 -8.10 20.05 -2.55
N ARG A 132 -7.63 19.17 -1.65
CA ARG A 132 -6.23 19.09 -1.26
C ARG A 132 -5.32 18.66 -2.42
N PHE A 133 -5.85 17.91 -3.38
CA PHE A 133 -5.09 17.26 -4.43
C PHE A 133 -5.30 17.89 -5.81
N SER A 134 -6.41 18.61 -6.02
CA SER A 134 -6.87 19.07 -7.33
C SER A 134 -5.92 20.04 -8.04
N GLU A 135 -5.00 20.70 -7.32
CA GLU A 135 -4.00 21.59 -7.92
C GLU A 135 -2.77 20.85 -8.46
N PHE A 136 -2.58 19.58 -8.07
CA PHE A 136 -1.45 18.79 -8.52
C PHE A 136 -1.74 18.13 -9.87
N ALA A 137 -0.88 18.37 -10.86
CA ALA A 137 -1.02 17.77 -12.19
C ALA A 137 -0.98 16.23 -12.20
N TRP A 138 -0.36 15.62 -11.19
CA TRP A 138 -0.34 14.16 -11.04
C TRP A 138 -1.65 13.59 -10.48
N TYR A 139 -2.56 14.41 -9.97
CA TYR A 139 -3.86 13.96 -9.47
C TYR A 139 -4.87 13.90 -10.61
N GLY A 140 -5.20 12.68 -11.06
CA GLY A 140 -6.07 12.46 -12.20
C GLY A 140 -7.56 12.67 -11.92
N GLY A 141 -7.96 12.55 -10.65
CA GLY A 141 -9.33 12.76 -10.19
C GLY A 141 -9.79 11.69 -9.19
N CYS A 142 -11.06 11.76 -8.83
CA CYS A 142 -11.72 10.81 -7.92
C CYS A 142 -13.06 10.35 -8.45
N PHE A 143 -13.57 9.27 -7.89
CA PHE A 143 -14.95 8.83 -8.10
C PHE A 143 -15.94 9.90 -7.58
N GLU A 144 -16.99 10.17 -8.35
CA GLU A 144 -18.06 11.10 -8.00
C GLU A 144 -19.40 10.34 -7.94
N PRO A 145 -19.89 9.97 -6.75
CA PRO A 145 -21.16 9.27 -6.61
C PRO A 145 -22.34 10.21 -6.88
N ALA A 146 -23.44 9.64 -7.38
CA ALA A 146 -24.62 10.42 -7.76
C ALA A 146 -25.43 11.02 -6.59
N ARG A 147 -25.28 10.52 -5.35
CA ARG A 147 -26.22 10.86 -4.24
C ARG A 147 -25.60 11.00 -2.85
N HIS A 148 -24.62 10.19 -2.49
CA HIS A 148 -24.08 10.15 -1.13
C HIS A 148 -22.67 10.72 -1.11
N THR A 149 -22.50 11.92 -0.55
CA THR A 149 -21.18 12.54 -0.48
C THR A 149 -20.31 11.87 0.59
N SER A 150 -20.86 11.29 1.66
CA SER A 150 -20.04 10.62 2.68
C SER A 150 -19.61 9.18 2.36
N ILE A 151 -20.11 8.59 1.26
CA ILE A 151 -19.82 7.20 0.89
C ILE A 151 -19.12 7.21 -0.48
N SER A 152 -17.94 6.61 -0.56
CA SER A 152 -17.14 6.46 -1.80
C SER A 152 -16.67 7.76 -2.47
N ALA A 153 -17.12 8.93 -2.03
CA ALA A 153 -16.85 10.23 -2.65
C ALA A 153 -15.55 10.90 -2.17
N ASP A 154 -15.30 12.09 -2.70
CA ASP A 154 -14.31 13.06 -2.21
C ASP A 154 -12.97 12.43 -1.84
N ASN A 155 -12.30 11.90 -2.87
CA ASN A 155 -10.99 11.25 -2.80
C ASN A 155 -10.94 9.86 -2.12
N THR A 156 -12.07 9.33 -1.61
CA THR A 156 -12.15 7.96 -1.06
C THR A 156 -11.71 6.91 -2.09
N ASN A 157 -12.00 7.17 -3.37
CA ASN A 157 -11.45 6.45 -4.51
C ASN A 157 -10.83 7.47 -5.46
N SER A 158 -9.56 7.31 -5.81
CA SER A 158 -8.83 8.27 -6.65
C SER A 158 -7.87 7.59 -7.61
N PHE A 159 -7.41 8.33 -8.61
CA PHE A 159 -6.31 7.89 -9.45
C PHE A 159 -5.29 8.99 -9.69
N GLN A 160 -4.05 8.58 -9.93
CA GLN A 160 -2.92 9.45 -10.16
C GLN A 160 -2.23 9.07 -11.46
N LEU A 161 -1.66 10.07 -12.12
CA LEU A 161 -0.90 9.95 -13.36
C LEU A 161 0.51 10.46 -13.10
N PHE A 162 1.52 9.66 -13.46
CA PHE A 162 2.92 10.09 -13.35
C PHE A 162 3.79 9.34 -14.35
N SER A 163 5.01 9.83 -14.53
CA SER A 163 5.98 9.28 -15.46
C SER A 163 7.31 9.07 -14.77
N ALA A 164 7.97 7.95 -15.04
CA ALA A 164 9.30 7.66 -14.49
C ALA A 164 10.12 6.82 -15.48
N ALA A 165 11.36 7.22 -15.71
CA ALA A 165 12.29 6.54 -16.63
C ALA A 165 11.65 6.20 -18.00
N GLY A 166 10.93 7.15 -18.59
CA GLY A 166 10.27 6.99 -19.89
C GLY A 166 9.02 6.09 -19.89
N THR A 167 8.55 5.66 -18.72
CA THR A 167 7.32 4.88 -18.57
C THR A 167 6.21 5.75 -17.99
N GLU A 168 5.04 5.71 -18.62
CA GLU A 168 3.81 6.38 -18.16
C GLU A 168 2.99 5.44 -17.26
N PHE A 169 2.53 5.95 -16.12
CA PHE A 169 1.75 5.20 -15.13
C PHE A 169 0.35 5.79 -14.91
N VAL A 170 -0.59 4.91 -14.59
CA VAL A 170 -1.87 5.23 -13.94
C VAL A 170 -1.97 4.41 -12.66
N TYR A 171 -2.19 5.06 -11.52
CA TYR A 171 -2.24 4.39 -10.21
C TYR A 171 -3.57 4.69 -9.54
N LEU A 172 -4.42 3.67 -9.37
CA LEU A 172 -5.72 3.81 -8.69
C LEU A 172 -5.59 3.41 -7.21
N HIS A 173 -6.26 4.17 -6.36
CA HIS A 173 -6.42 3.89 -4.93
C HIS A 173 -7.91 3.71 -4.67
N LEU A 174 -8.30 2.47 -4.40
CA LEU A 174 -9.69 2.06 -4.21
C LEU A 174 -9.96 1.79 -2.73
N GLU A 175 -11.19 2.05 -2.31
CA GLU A 175 -11.67 1.83 -0.96
C GLU A 175 -11.80 0.34 -0.61
N CYS A 176 -11.79 0.06 0.69
CA CYS A 176 -12.03 -1.28 1.21
C CYS A 176 -13.36 -1.86 0.71
N ASN A 177 -13.28 -3.00 0.01
CA ASN A 177 -14.42 -3.67 -0.62
C ASN A 177 -15.20 -2.78 -1.61
N ALA A 178 -14.50 -2.01 -2.44
CA ALA A 178 -15.06 -1.14 -3.47
C ALA A 178 -16.36 -1.69 -4.13
N PRO A 179 -17.49 -0.97 -4.03
CA PRO A 179 -18.76 -1.39 -4.62
C PRO A 179 -18.77 -1.36 -6.16
N ASP A 180 -19.83 -1.88 -6.77
CA ASP A 180 -19.92 -2.06 -8.23
C ASP A 180 -19.87 -0.76 -9.05
N ASP A 181 -20.41 0.34 -8.52
CA ASP A 181 -20.34 1.67 -9.15
C ASP A 181 -18.91 2.22 -9.18
N VAL A 182 -18.15 2.02 -8.11
CA VAL A 182 -16.72 2.32 -8.04
C VAL A 182 -15.92 1.43 -8.98
N LEU A 183 -16.24 0.13 -9.08
CA LEU A 183 -15.57 -0.77 -10.01
C LEU A 183 -15.85 -0.42 -11.47
N ALA A 184 -17.07 0.03 -11.80
CA ALA A 184 -17.40 0.51 -13.14
C ALA A 184 -16.57 1.76 -13.48
N TRP A 185 -16.45 2.70 -12.55
CA TRP A 185 -15.56 3.86 -12.72
C TRP A 185 -14.08 3.45 -12.87
N ALA A 186 -13.59 2.52 -12.06
CA ALA A 186 -12.22 2.03 -12.17
C ALA A 186 -11.95 1.36 -13.53
N ASP A 187 -12.90 0.59 -14.05
CA ASP A 187 -12.85 -0.01 -15.39
C ASP A 187 -12.75 1.06 -16.50
N GLU A 188 -13.51 2.15 -16.39
CA GLU A 188 -13.43 3.29 -17.31
C GLU A 188 -12.05 3.96 -17.27
N ILE A 189 -11.49 4.20 -16.07
CA ILE A 189 -10.17 4.81 -15.91
C ILE A 189 -9.07 3.91 -16.49
N LEU A 190 -9.09 2.62 -16.16
CA LEU A 190 -8.11 1.65 -16.67
C LEU A 190 -8.20 1.50 -18.20
N THR A 191 -9.40 1.57 -18.77
CA THR A 191 -9.63 1.55 -20.22
C THR A 191 -9.15 2.85 -20.88
N ARG A 192 -9.49 4.00 -20.31
CA ARG A 192 -9.07 5.32 -20.82
C ARG A 192 -7.56 5.50 -20.85
N HIS A 193 -6.87 4.88 -19.89
CA HIS A 193 -5.41 4.93 -19.75
C HIS A 193 -4.74 3.59 -20.11
N ALA A 194 -5.31 2.85 -21.07
CA ALA A 194 -4.78 1.56 -21.53
C ALA A 194 -3.35 1.66 -22.14
N ASP A 195 -2.91 2.87 -22.50
CA ASP A 195 -1.56 3.17 -22.97
C ASP A 195 -0.52 3.31 -21.85
N ARG A 196 -0.95 3.36 -20.59
CA ARG A 196 -0.12 3.50 -19.38
C ARG A 196 -0.05 2.19 -18.60
N LEU A 197 1.05 1.96 -17.88
CA LEU A 197 1.10 0.85 -16.91
C LEU A 197 0.21 1.16 -15.72
N ALA A 198 -0.70 0.23 -15.41
CA ALA A 198 -1.64 0.37 -14.33
C ALA A 198 -1.15 -0.32 -13.06
N LEU A 199 -1.29 0.40 -11.95
CA LEU A 199 -1.09 -0.05 -10.58
C LEU A 199 -2.38 0.17 -9.81
N ILE A 200 -2.71 -0.72 -8.88
CA ILE A 200 -3.87 -0.56 -8.00
C ILE A 200 -3.43 -0.72 -6.56
N THR A 201 -3.99 0.08 -5.67
CA THR A 201 -3.97 -0.16 -4.24
C THR A 201 -5.40 -0.25 -3.75
N THR A 202 -5.65 -1.27 -2.93
CA THR A 202 -6.93 -1.51 -2.26
C THR A 202 -6.62 -2.11 -0.91
N HIS A 203 -7.46 -1.88 0.09
CA HIS A 203 -7.16 -2.33 1.44
C HIS A 203 -7.21 -3.87 1.57
N MET A 204 -8.35 -4.47 1.24
CA MET A 204 -8.50 -5.92 1.21
C MET A 204 -8.01 -6.51 -0.12
N GLY A 205 -7.11 -7.50 -0.05
CA GLY A 205 -6.61 -8.22 -1.22
C GLY A 205 -6.31 -9.68 -0.93
N LEU A 206 -5.09 -9.96 -0.46
CA LEU A 206 -4.64 -11.29 -0.06
C LEU A 206 -4.79 -11.49 1.46
N GLY A 207 -5.07 -12.73 1.88
CA GLY A 207 -5.28 -13.10 3.29
C GLY A 207 -5.85 -14.52 3.41
N PRO A 208 -6.48 -14.88 4.54
CA PRO A 208 -7.30 -16.09 4.62
C PRO A 208 -8.34 -16.14 3.49
N ARG A 209 -8.29 -17.19 2.65
CA ARG A 209 -9.15 -17.28 1.46
C ARG A 209 -10.62 -17.22 1.82
N LYS A 210 -11.01 -17.89 2.91
CA LYS A 210 -12.36 -17.90 3.50
C LYS A 210 -12.37 -17.02 4.75
N LYS A 211 -13.54 -16.49 5.09
CA LYS A 211 -13.71 -15.67 6.30
C LYS A 211 -13.34 -16.51 7.52
N PRO A 212 -12.36 -16.07 8.34
CA PRO A 212 -12.04 -16.70 9.61
C PRO A 212 -13.27 -16.85 10.51
N GLU A 213 -13.44 -18.01 11.13
CA GLU A 213 -14.50 -18.26 12.11
C GLU A 213 -13.99 -18.00 13.54
N THR A 214 -12.71 -18.28 13.76
CA THR A 214 -12.01 -18.03 15.02
C THR A 214 -10.81 -17.10 14.84
N SER A 215 -10.34 -16.50 15.94
CA SER A 215 -9.15 -15.66 15.94
C SER A 215 -7.89 -16.38 15.44
N ARG A 216 -7.80 -17.71 15.63
CA ARG A 216 -6.63 -18.50 15.23
C ARG A 216 -6.58 -18.70 13.72
N ASP A 217 -7.73 -18.78 13.06
CA ASP A 217 -7.82 -19.00 11.60
C ASP A 217 -7.14 -17.89 10.79
N PHE A 218 -7.10 -16.66 11.33
CA PHE A 218 -6.35 -15.56 10.70
C PHE A 218 -4.88 -15.92 10.47
N TYR A 219 -4.27 -16.71 11.36
CA TYR A 219 -2.89 -17.21 11.23
C TYR A 219 -2.81 -18.46 10.37
N ASP A 220 -3.68 -19.44 10.62
CA ASP A 220 -3.46 -20.80 10.13
C ASP A 220 -4.22 -21.14 8.84
N ALA A 221 -5.34 -20.45 8.55
CA ALA A 221 -6.17 -20.80 7.41
C ALA A 221 -5.43 -20.61 6.07
N PRO A 222 -5.73 -21.41 5.04
CA PRO A 222 -5.11 -21.28 3.72
C PRO A 222 -5.17 -19.85 3.19
N LYS A 223 -4.01 -19.33 2.78
CA LYS A 223 -3.85 -17.95 2.32
C LYS A 223 -3.99 -17.84 0.79
N GLY A 224 -4.43 -16.68 0.31
CA GLY A 224 -4.64 -16.37 -1.10
C GLY A 224 -5.55 -15.16 -1.27
N ARG A 225 -6.08 -14.93 -2.47
CA ARG A 225 -7.08 -13.87 -2.69
C ARG A 225 -8.34 -14.16 -1.87
N MET A 226 -8.78 -13.20 -1.06
CA MET A 226 -9.92 -13.37 -0.18
C MET A 226 -11.26 -13.37 -0.95
N ASN A 227 -12.23 -14.17 -0.50
CA ASN A 227 -13.58 -14.24 -1.08
C ASN A 227 -14.69 -13.77 -0.12
N TRP A 228 -14.34 -12.88 0.79
CA TRP A 228 -15.22 -12.31 1.81
C TRP A 228 -14.99 -10.80 1.95
N THR A 229 -15.89 -10.12 2.64
CA THR A 229 -15.90 -8.66 2.82
C THR A 229 -15.94 -8.28 4.30
N LYS A 230 -15.45 -7.06 4.61
CA LYS A 230 -15.58 -6.39 5.92
C LYS A 230 -16.55 -5.20 5.87
N ILE A 231 -16.53 -4.43 4.78
CA ILE A 231 -17.26 -3.17 4.62
C ILE A 231 -18.30 -3.27 3.49
N HIS A 232 -19.23 -2.31 3.44
CA HIS A 232 -20.29 -2.14 2.44
C HIS A 232 -21.36 -3.25 2.41
N GLY A 233 -21.26 -4.25 3.28
CA GLY A 233 -22.22 -5.35 3.36
C GLY A 233 -22.45 -6.00 2.00
N LYS A 234 -23.71 -5.97 1.51
CA LYS A 234 -24.08 -6.53 0.20
C LYS A 234 -23.62 -5.70 -0.99
N ARG A 235 -23.33 -4.40 -0.81
CA ARG A 235 -22.78 -3.53 -1.87
C ARG A 235 -21.32 -3.81 -2.13
N GLY A 236 -20.60 -4.26 -1.10
CA GLY A 236 -19.16 -4.44 -1.16
C GLY A 236 -18.75 -5.65 -2.00
N ASN A 237 -17.63 -5.51 -2.69
CA ASN A 237 -17.01 -6.63 -3.39
C ASN A 237 -15.86 -7.22 -2.57
N SER A 238 -15.84 -8.55 -2.46
CA SER A 238 -14.65 -9.26 -1.99
C SER A 238 -13.50 -9.07 -2.98
N PRO A 239 -12.23 -9.25 -2.55
CA PRO A 239 -11.10 -9.16 -3.47
C PRO A 239 -11.23 -10.06 -4.69
N GLN A 240 -11.78 -11.27 -4.53
CA GLN A 240 -12.08 -12.17 -5.65
C GLN A 240 -13.12 -11.57 -6.61
N GLN A 241 -14.18 -10.92 -6.12
CA GLN A 241 -15.16 -10.26 -6.98
C GLN A 241 -14.57 -9.03 -7.68
N MET A 242 -13.74 -8.23 -7.01
CA MET A 242 -13.04 -7.09 -7.64
C MET A 242 -12.12 -7.56 -8.77
N TRP A 243 -11.41 -8.67 -8.55
CA TRP A 243 -10.63 -9.35 -9.58
C TRP A 243 -11.49 -9.79 -10.77
N ASP A 244 -12.59 -10.50 -10.49
CA ASP A 244 -13.43 -11.11 -11.52
C ASP A 244 -14.21 -10.08 -12.36
N LYS A 245 -14.72 -9.03 -11.69
CA LYS A 245 -15.56 -8.00 -12.29
C LYS A 245 -14.78 -6.91 -13.02
N CYS A 246 -13.55 -6.61 -12.60
CA CYS A 246 -12.77 -5.48 -13.14
C CYS A 246 -11.31 -5.89 -13.42
N PHE A 247 -10.50 -6.16 -12.39
CA PHE A 247 -9.04 -6.09 -12.52
C PHE A 247 -8.46 -7.02 -13.59
N ARG A 248 -8.95 -8.25 -13.69
CA ARG A 248 -8.40 -9.25 -14.62
C ARG A 248 -8.65 -8.92 -16.10
N LYS A 249 -9.51 -7.95 -16.41
CA LYS A 249 -9.90 -7.56 -17.77
C LYS A 249 -8.88 -6.61 -18.42
N HIS A 250 -8.04 -5.96 -17.63
CA HIS A 250 -7.15 -4.89 -18.10
C HIS A 250 -5.72 -5.40 -18.34
N GLY A 251 -5.32 -5.48 -19.61
CA GLY A 251 -4.00 -5.95 -20.03
C GLY A 251 -2.82 -5.07 -19.60
N ASN A 252 -3.10 -3.81 -19.25
CA ASN A 252 -2.13 -2.85 -18.76
C ASN A 252 -1.94 -2.87 -17.24
N LEU A 253 -2.77 -3.61 -16.49
CA LEU A 253 -2.59 -3.81 -15.05
C LEU A 253 -1.42 -4.76 -14.79
N ILE A 254 -0.47 -4.34 -13.96
CA ILE A 254 0.72 -5.14 -13.64
C ILE A 254 0.87 -5.43 -12.15
N MET A 255 0.19 -4.67 -11.28
CA MET A 255 0.37 -4.81 -9.83
C MET A 255 -0.85 -4.37 -9.03
N ILE A 256 -1.12 -5.09 -7.94
CA ILE A 256 -2.11 -4.75 -6.92
C ILE A 256 -1.42 -4.80 -5.55
N CYS A 257 -1.42 -3.69 -4.80
CA CYS A 257 -0.95 -3.64 -3.42
C CYS A 257 -2.13 -3.65 -2.44
N CYS A 258 -1.97 -4.33 -1.30
CA CYS A 258 -2.99 -4.40 -0.24
C CYS A 258 -2.40 -4.52 1.16
N GLY A 259 -3.26 -4.33 2.18
CA GLY A 259 -2.97 -4.36 3.61
C GLY A 259 -3.92 -5.32 4.35
N ASP A 260 -4.56 -4.88 5.44
CA ASP A 260 -5.71 -5.52 6.10
C ASP A 260 -5.41 -6.76 6.99
N GLN A 261 -4.30 -7.45 6.72
CA GLN A 261 -4.04 -8.82 7.20
C GLN A 261 -2.75 -8.95 8.03
N SER A 262 -2.67 -8.24 9.16
CA SER A 262 -1.53 -8.23 10.10
C SER A 262 -1.15 -9.59 10.69
N ARG A 263 -2.05 -10.57 10.59
CA ARG A 263 -1.82 -11.97 11.00
C ARG A 263 -1.35 -12.88 9.85
N THR A 264 -1.21 -12.30 8.66
CA THR A 264 -0.47 -12.83 7.51
C THR A 264 0.82 -12.03 7.27
N GLN A 265 0.79 -10.71 7.54
CA GLN A 265 1.86 -9.70 7.37
C GLN A 265 2.37 -9.49 5.95
N ALA A 266 2.74 -10.56 5.26
CA ALA A 266 3.37 -10.51 3.97
C ALA A 266 2.90 -11.68 3.11
N LEU A 267 2.39 -11.36 1.93
CA LEU A 267 2.14 -12.34 0.88
C LEU A 267 2.41 -11.70 -0.47
N HIS A 268 2.87 -12.50 -1.41
CA HIS A 268 2.91 -12.13 -2.81
C HIS A 268 2.47 -13.31 -3.66
N ASN A 269 1.73 -13.03 -4.71
CA ASN A 269 1.21 -13.97 -5.69
C ASN A 269 1.32 -13.38 -7.10
N GLU A 270 1.37 -14.25 -8.11
CA GLU A 270 1.17 -13.87 -9.51
C GLU A 270 -0.20 -14.38 -9.97
N SER A 271 -0.95 -13.52 -10.66
CA SER A 271 -2.20 -13.86 -11.31
C SER A 271 -2.16 -13.51 -12.78
N ARG A 272 -2.81 -14.32 -13.62
CA ARG A 272 -2.89 -14.07 -15.06
C ARG A 272 -4.20 -13.37 -15.41
N GLY A 273 -4.11 -12.19 -16.03
CA GLY A 273 -5.25 -11.49 -16.59
C GLY A 273 -5.77 -12.14 -17.87
N GLU A 274 -6.97 -11.76 -18.31
CA GLU A 274 -7.62 -12.28 -19.53
C GLU A 274 -6.84 -11.96 -20.81
N GLN A 275 -6.03 -10.90 -20.80
CA GLN A 275 -5.17 -10.51 -21.92
C GLN A 275 -3.77 -11.15 -21.84
N GLY A 276 -3.56 -12.09 -20.92
CA GLY A 276 -2.30 -12.84 -20.76
C GLY A 276 -1.23 -12.13 -19.91
N ASN A 277 -1.45 -10.88 -19.54
CA ASN A 277 -0.59 -10.13 -18.62
C ASN A 277 -0.48 -10.80 -17.25
N ILE A 278 0.68 -10.66 -16.61
CA ILE A 278 0.90 -11.06 -15.23
C ILE A 278 0.63 -9.86 -14.34
N VAL A 279 -0.20 -10.07 -13.32
CA VAL A 279 -0.50 -9.11 -12.27
C VAL A 279 0.12 -9.60 -10.97
N HIS A 280 1.05 -8.81 -10.42
CA HIS A 280 1.70 -9.07 -9.14
C HIS A 280 0.81 -8.57 -8.00
N GLU A 281 0.32 -9.47 -7.15
CA GLU A 281 -0.50 -9.12 -5.99
C GLU A 281 0.36 -9.14 -4.73
N LEU A 282 0.42 -8.01 -4.02
CA LEU A 282 1.39 -7.73 -2.98
C LEU A 282 0.71 -7.27 -1.69
N LEU A 283 0.63 -8.15 -0.69
CA LEU A 283 0.16 -7.84 0.66
C LEU A 283 1.29 -7.32 1.54
N SER A 284 1.09 -6.17 2.19
CA SER A 284 2.02 -5.55 3.14
C SER A 284 1.25 -5.02 4.37
N ASP A 285 1.26 -5.76 5.46
CA ASP A 285 0.74 -5.32 6.76
C ASP A 285 1.78 -5.63 7.85
N TYR A 286 2.88 -4.88 7.78
CA TYR A 286 4.05 -5.07 8.63
C TYR A 286 3.90 -4.38 9.99
N GLY A 287 2.91 -3.51 10.17
CA GLY A 287 2.76 -2.70 11.36
C GLY A 287 4.03 -1.88 11.64
N THR A 288 4.76 -2.21 12.71
CA THR A 288 6.03 -1.57 13.08
C THR A 288 7.27 -2.20 12.42
N ASN A 289 7.10 -3.21 11.56
CA ASN A 289 8.23 -4.00 11.03
C ASN A 289 8.73 -3.52 9.66
N GLY A 290 8.13 -2.49 9.07
CA GLY A 290 8.68 -1.79 7.92
C GLY A 290 7.68 -1.41 6.84
N LEU A 291 8.17 -0.75 5.81
CA LEU A 291 7.46 -0.39 4.60
C LEU A 291 8.10 -1.08 3.39
N ARG A 292 7.39 -1.16 2.25
CA ARG A 292 7.97 -1.69 1.01
C ARG A 292 8.59 -0.58 0.18
N VAL A 293 9.80 -0.82 -0.29
CA VAL A 293 10.47 -0.06 -1.34
C VAL A 293 10.52 -0.94 -2.57
N MET A 294 9.75 -0.57 -3.59
CA MET A 294 9.66 -1.29 -4.87
C MET A 294 10.46 -0.54 -5.91
N ARG A 295 11.68 -1.00 -6.17
CA ARG A 295 12.59 -0.38 -7.13
C ARG A 295 12.41 -0.98 -8.51
N PHE A 296 11.93 -0.19 -9.44
CA PHE A 296 11.82 -0.53 -10.84
C PHE A 296 13.17 -0.32 -11.53
N VAL A 297 13.64 -1.35 -12.23
CA VAL A 297 14.88 -1.35 -13.00
C VAL A 297 14.52 -1.65 -14.46
N PRO A 298 14.13 -0.63 -15.26
CA PRO A 298 13.64 -0.83 -16.62
C PRO A 298 14.62 -1.56 -17.54
N SER A 299 15.92 -1.25 -17.43
CA SER A 299 16.97 -1.91 -18.23
C SER A 299 17.06 -3.42 -18.01
N ALA A 300 16.62 -3.91 -16.86
CA ALA A 300 16.64 -5.33 -16.50
C ALA A 300 15.27 -6.00 -16.61
N ASN A 301 14.20 -5.26 -16.97
CA ASN A 301 12.83 -5.75 -16.87
C ASN A 301 12.53 -6.37 -15.50
N GLN A 302 12.95 -5.68 -14.43
CA GLN A 302 12.80 -6.16 -13.05
C GLN A 302 12.22 -5.12 -12.08
N ILE A 303 11.47 -5.59 -11.08
CA ILE A 303 11.14 -4.84 -9.86
C ILE A 303 11.82 -5.52 -8.68
N ILE A 304 12.70 -4.81 -8.00
CA ILE A 304 13.38 -5.27 -6.79
C ILE A 304 12.54 -4.80 -5.60
N VAL A 305 11.92 -5.73 -4.88
CA VAL A 305 11.08 -5.43 -3.72
C VAL A 305 11.87 -5.69 -2.46
N ARG A 306 12.01 -4.65 -1.64
CA ARG A 306 12.67 -4.71 -0.33
C ARG A 306 11.73 -4.21 0.75
N THR A 307 11.67 -4.91 1.87
CA THR A 307 10.98 -4.43 3.07
C THR A 307 12.01 -3.79 3.99
N TRP A 308 11.87 -2.49 4.23
CA TRP A 308 12.80 -1.68 5.01
C TRP A 308 12.10 -1.19 6.27
N ASN A 309 12.78 -1.24 7.42
CA ASN A 309 12.24 -0.73 8.67
C ASN A 309 12.89 0.61 9.08
N PRO A 310 12.22 1.75 8.84
CA PRO A 310 12.69 3.06 9.29
C PRO A 310 12.97 3.21 10.78
N LEU A 311 12.37 2.38 11.64
CA LEU A 311 12.57 2.46 13.10
C LEU A 311 13.92 1.87 13.52
N THR A 312 14.38 0.82 12.83
CA THR A 312 15.65 0.15 13.13
C THR A 312 16.77 0.52 12.18
N GLY A 313 16.45 1.03 10.98
CA GLY A 313 17.42 1.30 9.92
C GLY A 313 17.93 0.03 9.26
N GLU A 314 17.10 -1.02 9.17
CA GLU A 314 17.50 -2.33 8.66
C GLU A 314 16.45 -2.91 7.70
N LEU A 315 16.88 -3.82 6.82
CA LEU A 315 15.97 -4.68 6.08
C LEU A 315 15.21 -5.61 7.03
N CYS A 316 13.91 -5.76 6.80
CA CYS A 316 13.12 -6.79 7.47
C CYS A 316 13.48 -8.16 6.86
N GLU A 317 14.37 -8.89 7.51
CA GLU A 317 14.81 -10.21 7.02
C GLU A 317 13.86 -11.35 7.39
N SER A 318 13.08 -11.17 8.46
CA SER A 318 12.11 -12.14 8.96
C SER A 318 11.13 -11.48 9.94
N THR A 319 9.98 -12.12 10.15
CA THR A 319 9.04 -11.77 11.22
C THR A 319 8.54 -13.02 11.92
N LYS A 320 7.92 -12.88 13.11
CA LYS A 320 7.35 -14.01 13.84
C LYS A 320 6.20 -14.71 13.08
N ILE A 321 5.46 -13.96 12.26
CA ILE A 321 4.26 -14.45 11.57
C ILE A 321 4.58 -14.90 10.14
N SER A 322 5.49 -14.19 9.46
CA SER A 322 6.00 -14.53 8.14
C SER A 322 7.53 -14.68 8.25
N PRO A 323 8.05 -15.89 8.51
CA PRO A 323 9.46 -16.06 8.82
C PRO A 323 10.35 -16.13 7.57
N GLU A 324 9.80 -16.44 6.39
CA GLU A 324 10.60 -16.66 5.20
C GLU A 324 11.09 -15.35 4.59
N ARG A 325 12.42 -15.20 4.45
CA ARG A 325 13.05 -14.03 3.80
C ARG A 325 12.44 -13.67 2.45
N SER A 326 12.05 -14.67 1.66
CA SER A 326 11.44 -14.49 0.33
C SER A 326 10.07 -13.79 0.36
N ARG A 327 9.46 -13.62 1.54
CA ARG A 327 8.25 -12.81 1.75
C ARG A 327 8.54 -11.32 1.89
N HIS A 328 9.78 -10.96 2.22
CA HIS A 328 10.20 -9.60 2.53
C HIS A 328 11.15 -9.03 1.47
N GLN A 329 12.01 -9.89 0.91
CA GLN A 329 13.06 -9.55 -0.04
C GLN A 329 12.92 -10.46 -1.26
N PHE A 330 12.44 -9.91 -2.38
CA PHE A 330 12.17 -10.66 -3.59
C PHE A 330 12.26 -9.77 -4.83
N GLU A 331 12.18 -10.41 -5.99
CA GLU A 331 12.28 -9.77 -7.29
C GLU A 331 11.11 -10.23 -8.16
N LEU A 332 10.56 -9.29 -8.93
CA LEU A 332 9.43 -9.52 -9.82
C LEU A 332 9.83 -9.19 -11.25
N ASN A 333 9.23 -9.88 -12.20
CA ASN A 333 9.39 -9.54 -13.61
C ASN A 333 8.59 -8.28 -13.96
N TYR A 334 9.25 -7.30 -14.57
CA TYR A 334 8.70 -6.06 -15.10
C TYR A 334 8.67 -6.15 -16.62
N ARG A 335 7.65 -6.83 -17.17
CA ARG A 335 7.39 -6.85 -18.62
C ARG A 335 6.00 -6.33 -18.90
N THR A 336 5.92 -5.43 -19.86
CA THR A 336 4.65 -4.92 -20.38
C THR A 336 4.12 -5.88 -21.45
N ALA A 337 2.81 -5.98 -21.63
CA ALA A 337 2.22 -6.78 -22.72
C ALA A 337 2.71 -6.31 -24.12
N LYS A 338 3.11 -5.03 -24.24
CA LYS A 338 3.70 -4.46 -25.46
C LYS A 338 5.09 -5.05 -25.80
N ALA A 339 5.84 -5.50 -24.80
CA ALA A 339 7.16 -6.12 -24.96
C ALA A 339 7.09 -7.65 -25.19
N GLN A 340 5.90 -8.23 -25.25
CA GLN A 340 5.66 -9.67 -25.50
C GLN A 340 5.16 -9.96 -26.92
N ARG A 341 5.04 -8.94 -27.79
CA ARG A 341 4.68 -9.10 -29.21
C ARG A 341 5.89 -8.94 -30.11
#